data_AF-A0A954EHT7-F1
#
_entry.id   AF-A0A954EHT7-F1
#
_cell.length_a   1.000
_cell.length_b   1.000
_cell.length_c   1.000
_cell.angle_alpha   90.00
_cell.angle_beta   90.00
_cell.angle_gamma   90.00
#
_symmetry.space_group_name_H-M   'P 1'
#
loop_
_entity.id
_entity.type
_entity.pdbx_description
1 polymer ?
#
loop_
_entity_poly.entity_id
_entity_poly.type
_entity_poly.pdbx_seq_one_letter_code
_entity_poly.pdbx_strand_id
1 'polypeptide(L)'
;TAEFIHLRHDLAICTYEAAKIAQKSSSETSDVTDRFNAIATAKSISGASVSVSPSLSSSTASGTDITLTATVPTAGNYSLPFRIFGGVTLTAIVVVVRQST
;
A
#
# COMPACT_ATOMS: atom_id res chain seq x y z
N THR A 1 15.71 -15.51 -2.27
CA THR A 1 15.51 -14.87 -0.94
C THR A 1 15.63 -13.37 -1.02
N ALA A 2 16.66 -12.81 -1.67
CA ALA A 2 16.80 -11.36 -1.88
C ALA A 2 15.61 -10.73 -2.64
N GLU A 3 15.13 -11.36 -3.71
CA GLU A 3 13.96 -10.89 -4.49
C GLU A 3 12.68 -10.76 -3.66
N PHE A 4 12.42 -11.73 -2.76
CA PHE A 4 11.26 -11.71 -1.88
C PHE A 4 11.35 -10.55 -0.87
N ILE A 5 12.55 -10.32 -0.33
CA ILE A 5 12.81 -9.19 0.57
C ILE A 5 12.64 -7.88 -0.18
N HIS A 6 13.12 -7.80 -1.41
CA HIS A 6 12.96 -6.64 -2.28
C HIS A 6 11.48 -6.33 -2.54
N LEU A 7 10.68 -7.34 -2.95
CA LEU A 7 9.24 -7.17 -3.16
C LEU A 7 8.52 -6.67 -1.89
N ARG A 8 8.88 -7.23 -0.73
CA ARG A 8 8.30 -6.82 0.54
C ARG A 8 8.65 -5.37 0.88
N HIS A 9 9.89 -4.96 0.63
CA HIS A 9 10.34 -3.59 0.86
C HIS A 9 9.64 -2.61 -0.08
N ASP A 10 9.52 -2.97 -1.35
CA ASP A 10 8.82 -2.20 -2.36
C ASP A 10 7.34 -1.99 -2.01
N LEU A 11 6.64 -3.05 -1.58
CA LEU A 11 5.27 -2.96 -1.10
C LEU A 11 5.15 -2.01 0.09
N ALA A 12 6.09 -2.09 1.05
CA ALA A 12 6.10 -1.20 2.20
C ALA A 12 6.28 0.27 1.80
N ILE A 13 7.16 0.56 0.84
CA ILE A 13 7.34 1.91 0.28
C ILE A 13 6.05 2.40 -0.38
N CYS A 14 5.43 1.60 -1.25
CA CYS A 14 4.17 1.95 -1.90
C CYS A 14 3.08 2.31 -0.88
N THR A 15 2.94 1.47 0.16
CA THR A 15 1.94 1.67 1.23
C THR A 15 2.22 2.94 2.03
N TYR A 16 3.48 3.20 2.36
CA TYR A 16 3.87 4.38 3.13
C TYR A 16 3.69 5.69 2.34
N GLU A 17 4.04 5.70 1.06
CA GLU A 17 3.83 6.85 0.18
C GLU A 17 2.34 7.16 -0.01
N ALA A 18 1.49 6.14 -0.09
CA ALA A 18 0.04 6.29 -0.10
C ALA A 18 -0.48 6.81 1.26
N ALA A 19 0.07 6.32 2.38
CA ALA A 19 -0.31 6.76 3.72
C ALA A 19 -0.02 8.25 3.97
N LYS A 20 1.05 8.81 3.37
CA LYS A 20 1.31 10.26 3.40
C LYS A 20 0.20 11.08 2.75
N ILE A 21 -0.46 10.55 1.73
CA ILE A 21 -1.63 11.21 1.13
C ILE A 21 -2.81 11.12 2.07
N ALA A 22 -3.06 9.96 2.66
CA ALA A 22 -4.16 9.73 3.61
C ALA A 22 -4.14 10.69 4.81
N GLN A 23 -2.94 11.08 5.27
CA GLN A 23 -2.76 12.06 6.35
C GLN A 23 -3.32 13.45 6.01
N LYS A 24 -3.41 13.83 4.73
CA LYS A 24 -3.82 15.17 4.31
C LYS A 24 -5.32 15.35 4.51
N SER A 25 -5.73 16.46 5.13
CA SER A 25 -7.10 16.78 5.50
C SER A 25 -8.11 16.85 4.34
N SER A 26 -7.66 17.10 3.11
CA SER A 26 -8.50 17.15 1.91
C SER A 26 -8.47 15.88 1.05
N SER A 27 -7.73 14.85 1.45
CA SER A 27 -7.59 13.64 0.63
C SER A 27 -8.78 12.70 0.76
N GLU A 28 -9.14 12.08 -0.36
CA GLU A 28 -10.14 11.02 -0.48
C GLU A 28 -9.47 9.65 -0.63
N THR A 29 -10.24 8.56 -0.47
CA THR A 29 -9.71 7.19 -0.67
C THR A 29 -9.19 6.97 -2.10
N SER A 30 -9.77 7.64 -3.09
CA SER A 30 -9.31 7.65 -4.49
C SER A 30 -7.88 8.19 -4.58
N ASP A 31 -7.58 9.34 -3.98
CA ASP A 31 -6.24 9.95 -4.01
C ASP A 31 -5.15 9.01 -3.44
N VAL A 32 -5.50 8.31 -2.36
CA VAL A 32 -4.61 7.33 -1.72
C VAL A 32 -4.35 6.15 -2.65
N THR A 33 -5.40 5.64 -3.29
CA THR A 33 -5.35 4.52 -4.22
C THR A 33 -4.54 4.89 -5.47
N ASP A 34 -4.75 6.10 -6.01
CA ASP A 34 -4.03 6.62 -7.16
C ASP A 34 -2.53 6.77 -6.86
N ARG A 35 -2.19 7.31 -5.68
CA ARG A 35 -0.79 7.40 -5.25
C ARG A 35 -0.15 6.01 -5.11
N PHE A 36 -0.85 5.06 -4.48
CA PHE A 36 -0.36 3.69 -4.36
C PHE A 36 -0.08 3.08 -5.74
N ASN A 37 -1.05 3.16 -6.66
CA ASN A 37 -0.96 2.62 -8.01
C ASN A 37 0.15 3.28 -8.82
N ALA A 38 0.35 4.59 -8.69
CA ALA A 38 1.43 5.32 -9.36
C ALA A 38 2.82 4.81 -8.93
N ILE A 39 3.04 4.59 -7.63
CA ILE A 39 4.33 4.08 -7.12
C ILE A 39 4.50 2.59 -7.45
N ALA A 40 3.44 1.77 -7.34
CA ALA A 40 3.48 0.36 -7.72
C ALA A 40 3.82 0.20 -9.21
N THR A 41 3.22 1.01 -10.08
CA THR A 41 3.53 1.04 -11.52
C THR A 41 4.97 1.48 -11.77
N ALA A 42 5.44 2.53 -11.10
CA ALA A 42 6.83 3.00 -11.24
C ALA A 42 7.87 1.96 -10.77
N LYS A 43 7.48 1.09 -9.84
CA LYS A 43 8.30 -0.04 -9.35
C LYS A 43 8.08 -1.34 -10.11
N SER A 44 7.25 -1.33 -11.16
CA SER A 44 6.89 -2.51 -11.96
C SER A 44 6.30 -3.66 -11.13
N ILE A 45 5.56 -3.34 -10.07
CA ILE A 45 4.90 -4.32 -9.22
C ILE A 45 3.55 -4.71 -9.86
N SER A 46 3.37 -6.00 -10.13
CA SER A 46 2.15 -6.56 -10.73
C SER A 46 1.20 -7.11 -9.66
N GLY A 47 -0.10 -6.87 -9.85
CA GLY A 47 -1.15 -7.42 -8.98
C GLY A 47 -1.17 -6.86 -7.55
N ALA A 48 -0.51 -5.73 -7.29
CA ALA A 48 -0.58 -5.06 -6.01
C ALA A 48 -1.93 -4.34 -5.85
N SER A 49 -2.47 -4.36 -4.63
CA SER A 49 -3.71 -3.66 -4.27
C SER A 49 -3.60 -3.04 -2.89
N VAL A 50 -4.34 -1.97 -2.63
CA VAL A 50 -4.42 -1.33 -1.32
C VAL A 50 -5.89 -1.14 -0.92
N SER A 51 -6.18 -1.35 0.36
CA SER A 51 -7.44 -0.97 0.99
C SER A 51 -7.18 0.06 2.10
N VAL A 52 -8.14 0.95 2.30
CA VAL A 52 -8.07 2.06 3.26
C VAL A 52 -9.26 1.95 4.21
N SER A 53 -9.01 1.99 5.52
CA SER A 53 -10.04 1.94 6.55
C SER A 53 -9.74 2.93 7.68
N PRO A 54 -10.67 3.83 8.05
CA PRO A 54 -11.96 4.05 7.40
C PRO A 54 -11.82 4.65 6.00
N SER A 55 -12.89 4.62 5.20
CA SER A 55 -12.93 5.36 3.94
C SER A 55 -12.78 6.87 4.21
N LEU A 56 -12.00 7.54 3.37
CA LEU A 56 -11.66 8.94 3.52
C LEU A 56 -12.52 9.80 2.60
N SER A 57 -12.95 10.93 3.15
CA SER A 57 -13.61 12.02 2.46
C SER A 57 -13.09 13.34 3.00
N SER A 58 -13.46 14.44 2.35
CA SER A 58 -13.20 15.80 2.86
C SER A 58 -13.83 16.08 4.23
N SER A 59 -14.80 15.27 4.67
CA SER A 59 -15.44 15.36 5.98
C SER A 59 -14.82 14.45 7.06
N THR A 60 -13.84 13.61 6.70
CA THR A 60 -13.12 12.79 7.69
C THR A 60 -12.37 13.67 8.67
N ALA A 61 -12.70 13.54 9.96
CA ALA A 61 -12.15 14.39 11.01
C ALA A 61 -10.64 14.20 11.19
N SER A 62 -9.96 15.30 11.50
CA SER A 62 -8.58 15.29 12.02
C SER A 62 -8.49 14.42 13.28
N GLY A 63 -7.35 13.73 13.47
CA GLY A 63 -7.18 12.80 14.57
C GLY A 63 -7.72 11.39 14.32
N THR A 64 -8.40 11.14 13.19
CA THR A 64 -8.86 9.80 12.81
C THR A 64 -7.66 8.91 12.48
N ASP A 65 -7.60 7.72 13.08
CA ASP A 65 -6.66 6.67 12.70
C ASP A 65 -7.07 6.05 11.36
N ILE A 66 -6.15 6.03 10.41
CA ILE A 66 -6.32 5.50 9.07
C ILE A 66 -5.37 4.32 8.89
N THR A 67 -5.93 3.15 8.64
CA THR A 67 -5.19 1.93 8.34
C THR A 67 -5.20 1.68 6.85
N LEU A 68 -4.01 1.58 6.26
CA LEU A 68 -3.82 1.12 4.90
C LEU A 68 -3.33 -0.33 4.96
N THR A 69 -3.99 -1.21 4.22
CA THR A 69 -3.56 -2.61 4.05
C THR A 69 -3.28 -2.84 2.58
N ALA A 70 -2.02 -3.02 2.23
CA ALA A 70 -1.60 -3.35 0.88
C ALA A 70 -1.24 -4.83 0.77
N THR A 71 -1.59 -5.44 -0.36
CA THR A 71 -1.29 -6.82 -0.68
C THR A 71 -0.67 -6.96 -2.05
N VAL A 72 0.23 -7.92 -2.23
CA VAL A 72 0.76 -8.28 -3.56
C VAL A 72 1.02 -9.79 -3.64
N PRO A 73 0.57 -10.48 -4.71
CA PRO A 73 0.94 -11.86 -4.95
C PRO A 73 2.44 -11.94 -5.29
N THR A 74 3.14 -12.90 -4.69
CA THR A 74 4.54 -13.18 -5.08
C THR A 74 4.61 -13.75 -6.50
N ALA A 75 3.58 -14.50 -6.90
CA ALA A 75 3.41 -15.00 -8.25
C ALA A 75 3.23 -13.82 -9.22
N GLY A 76 4.13 -13.69 -10.20
CA GLY A 76 4.08 -12.66 -11.23
C GLY A 76 4.98 -11.44 -11.00
N ASN A 77 5.65 -11.33 -9.85
CA ASN A 77 6.62 -10.25 -9.56
C ASN A 77 8.07 -10.73 -9.62
N TYR A 78 8.36 -11.95 -9.14
CA TYR A 78 9.71 -12.51 -9.14
C TYR A 78 9.69 -14.00 -9.44
N SER A 79 10.79 -14.50 -10.01
CA SER A 79 11.03 -15.92 -10.23
C SER A 79 11.50 -16.58 -8.93
N LEU A 80 10.62 -16.58 -7.93
CA LEU A 80 10.90 -17.23 -6.67
C LEU A 80 10.83 -18.75 -6.83
N PRO A 81 11.62 -19.53 -6.06
CA PRO A 81 11.49 -20.98 -6.06
C PRO A 81 10.05 -21.38 -5.74
N PHE A 82 9.33 -21.86 -6.76
CA PHE A 82 7.89 -22.11 -6.71
C PHE A 82 7.51 -23.07 -5.56
N ARG A 83 8.39 -24.02 -5.24
CA ARG A 83 8.20 -24.99 -4.14
C ARG A 83 8.17 -24.36 -2.74
N ILE A 84 8.69 -23.15 -2.57
CA ILE A 84 8.83 -22.50 -1.26
C ILE A 84 7.94 -21.26 -1.14
N PHE A 85 7.78 -20.50 -2.23
CA PHE A 85 7.07 -19.21 -2.21
C PHE A 85 5.92 -19.11 -3.22
N GLY A 86 5.59 -20.20 -3.90
CA GLY A 86 4.43 -20.26 -4.80
C GLY A 86 3.13 -20.01 -4.04
N GLY A 87 2.31 -19.07 -4.53
CA GLY A 87 1.00 -18.75 -3.95
C GLY A 87 1.02 -17.92 -2.67
N VAL A 88 2.17 -17.35 -2.29
CA VAL A 88 2.24 -16.45 -1.13
C VAL A 88 1.76 -15.05 -1.52
N THR A 89 0.92 -14.44 -0.69
CA THR A 89 0.56 -13.03 -0.80
C THR A 89 1.27 -12.26 0.30
N LEU A 90 2.08 -11.28 -0.08
CA LEU A 90 2.69 -10.37 0.87
C LEU A 90 1.66 -9.32 1.31
N THR A 91 1.74 -8.92 2.57
CA THR A 91 0.90 -7.86 3.14
C THR A 91 1.78 -6.81 3.81
N ALA A 92 1.47 -5.53 3.59
CA ALA A 92 2.03 -4.40 4.30
C ALA A 92 0.89 -3.59 4.95
N ILE A 93 1.07 -3.21 6.21
CA ILE A 93 0.08 -2.44 6.96
C ILE A 93 0.77 -1.17 7.45
N VAL A 94 0.14 -0.03 7.20
CA VAL A 94 0.59 1.27 7.70
C VAL A 94 -0.60 1.96 8.36
N VAL A 95 -0.41 2.42 9.59
CA VAL A 95 -1.41 3.21 10.33
C VAL A 95 -0.89 4.63 10.46
N VAL A 96 -1.73 5.60 10.11
CA VAL A 96 -1.43 7.03 10.20
C VAL A 96 -2.61 7.80 10.75
N VAL A 97 -2.33 8.91 11.41
CA VAL A 97 -3.36 9.80 11.94
C VAL A 97 -3.65 10.91 10.92
N ARG A 98 -4.92 11.20 10.67
CA ARG A 98 -5.36 12.36 9.87
C ARG A 98 -4.87 13.65 10.52
N GLN A 99 -4.17 14.49 9.78
CA GLN A 99 -3.69 15.78 10.27
C GLN A 99 -4.80 16.83 10.20
N SER A 100 -4.81 17.73 11.19
CA SER A 100 -5.56 18.98 11.08
C SER A 100 -4.77 19.94 10.21
N THR A 101 -5.47 20.58 9.26
CA THR A 101 -4.94 21.65 8.41
C THR A 101 -4.26 22.73 9.23
#